data_AF-A0A0V0Q5R9-F1
#
_entry.id   AF-A0A0V0Q5R9-F1
#
_cell.length_a   1.000
_cell.length_b   1.000
_cell.length_c   1.000
_cell.angle_alpha   90.00
_cell.angle_beta   90.00
_cell.angle_gamma   90.00
#
_symmetry.space_group_name_H-M   'P 1'
#
loop_
_entity.id
_entity.type
_entity.pdbx_description
1 polymer ?
#
loop_
_entity_poly.entity_id
_entity_poly.type
_entity_poly.pdbx_seq_one_letter_code
_entity_poly.pdbx_strand_id
1 'polypeptide(L)'
;MIEFPPDQAAKIEEIKHELHKIGVNINQIAFAANAKKIKLAKRHMGALDELRAALPQVRTYLQAVVSEQRRRGIRLFRAFVEANQ
;
A
#
# COMPACT_ATOMS: atom_id res chain seq x y z
N MET A 1 -9.16 18.56 8.79
CA MET A 1 -9.55 17.16 9.04
C MET A 1 -8.48 16.53 9.91
N ILE A 2 -8.82 16.09 11.12
CA ILE A 2 -7.86 15.64 12.16
C ILE A 2 -7.51 14.17 11.97
N GLU A 3 -8.44 13.36 11.45
CA GLU A 3 -8.21 11.99 10.97
C GLU A 3 -8.97 11.79 9.65
N PHE A 4 -8.68 10.72 8.91
CA PHE A 4 -9.56 10.26 7.83
C PHE A 4 -10.94 9.96 8.43
N PRO A 5 -12.05 10.39 7.81
CA PRO A 5 -13.35 10.02 8.30
C PRO A 5 -13.48 8.48 8.13
N PRO A 6 -14.31 7.82 8.96
CA PRO A 6 -14.31 6.36 9.05
C PRO A 6 -14.48 5.64 7.70
N ASP A 7 -15.27 6.21 6.80
CA ASP A 7 -15.50 5.69 5.45
C ASP A 7 -14.24 5.75 4.56
N GLN A 8 -13.46 6.82 4.64
CA GLN A 8 -12.20 6.94 3.90
C GLN A 8 -11.11 6.06 4.53
N ALA A 9 -11.08 5.95 5.86
CA ALA A 9 -10.16 5.05 6.55
C ALA A 9 -10.40 3.59 6.16
N ALA A 10 -11.67 3.16 6.09
CA ALA A 10 -12.06 1.84 5.61
C ALA A 10 -11.61 1.60 4.16
N LYS A 11 -11.88 2.55 3.25
CA LYS A 11 -11.44 2.46 1.85
C LYS A 11 -9.92 2.37 1.70
N ILE A 12 -9.17 3.10 2.53
CA ILE A 12 -7.70 3.03 2.50
C ILE A 12 -7.20 1.66 2.96
N GLU A 13 -7.84 1.07 3.97
CA GLU A 13 -7.48 -0.28 4.42
C GLU A 13 -7.85 -1.35 3.38
N GLU A 14 -8.99 -1.20 2.71
CA GLU A 14 -9.36 -2.02 1.55
C GLU A 14 -8.30 -1.93 0.44
N ILE A 15 -7.85 -0.72 0.09
CA ILE A 15 -6.79 -0.51 -0.91
C ILE A 15 -5.49 -1.20 -0.47
N LYS A 16 -5.09 -1.09 0.80
CA LYS A 16 -3.90 -1.79 1.33
C LYS A 16 -4.04 -3.30 1.19
N HIS A 17 -5.22 -3.83 1.46
CA HIS A 17 -5.50 -5.26 1.38
C HIS A 17 -5.46 -5.76 -0.07
N GLU A 18 -6.08 -5.03 -1.00
CA GLU A 18 -6.03 -5.35 -2.43
C GLU A 18 -4.60 -5.27 -3.00
N LEU A 19 -3.82 -4.25 -2.63
CA LEU A 19 -2.41 -4.15 -3.01
C LEU A 19 -1.60 -5.35 -2.51
N HIS A 20 -1.90 -5.86 -1.30
CA HIS A 20 -1.26 -7.06 -0.78
C HIS A 20 -1.61 -8.31 -1.60
N LYS A 21 -2.90 -8.53 -1.92
CA LYS A 21 -3.35 -9.64 -2.77
C LYS A 21 -2.70 -9.61 -4.14
N ILE A 22 -2.66 -8.44 -4.78
CA ILE A 22 -2.04 -8.24 -6.08
C ILE A 22 -0.55 -8.64 -6.02
N GLY A 23 0.17 -8.19 -4.99
CA GLY A 23 1.57 -8.56 -4.79
C GLY A 23 1.78 -10.07 -4.60
N VAL A 24 0.91 -10.75 -3.86
CA VAL A 24 0.94 -12.21 -3.68
C VAL A 24 0.72 -12.93 -5.01
N ASN A 25 -0.29 -12.53 -5.79
CA ASN A 25 -0.59 -13.14 -7.09
C ASN A 25 0.57 -12.97 -8.07
N ILE A 26 1.18 -11.78 -8.12
CA ILE A 26 2.36 -11.51 -8.94
C ILE A 26 3.55 -12.39 -8.54
N ASN A 27 3.76 -12.59 -7.24
CA ASN A 27 4.79 -13.51 -6.74
C ASN A 27 4.53 -14.96 -7.17
N GLN A 28 3.27 -15.41 -7.10
CA GLN A 28 2.88 -16.76 -7.53
C GLN A 28 3.07 -16.97 -9.03
N ILE A 29 2.70 -15.98 -9.86
CA ILE A 29 2.91 -16.03 -11.32
C ILE A 29 4.41 -16.13 -11.62
N ALA A 30 5.24 -15.30 -10.97
CA ALA A 30 6.69 -15.32 -11.18
C ALA A 30 7.30 -16.66 -10.79
N PHE A 31 6.86 -17.21 -9.66
CA PHE A 31 7.29 -18.53 -9.19
C PHE A 31 6.88 -19.64 -10.17
N ALA A 32 5.63 -19.65 -10.64
CA ALA A 32 5.15 -20.63 -11.61
C ALA A 32 5.90 -20.54 -12.94
N ALA A 33 6.23 -19.33 -13.38
CA ALA A 33 7.02 -19.06 -14.58
C ALA A 33 8.44 -19.63 -14.45
N ASN A 34 9.11 -19.31 -13.35
CA ASN A 34 10.48 -19.74 -13.06
C ASN A 34 10.57 -21.26 -12.89
N ALA A 35 9.54 -21.87 -12.27
CA ALA A 35 9.42 -23.32 -12.14
C ALA A 35 9.02 -24.04 -13.45
N LYS A 36 8.97 -23.32 -14.59
CA LYS A 36 8.52 -23.82 -15.91
C LYS A 36 7.11 -24.44 -15.91
N LYS A 37 6.29 -24.13 -14.89
CA LYS A 37 4.89 -24.61 -14.79
C LYS A 37 3.96 -23.85 -15.73
N ILE A 38 4.33 -22.64 -16.14
CA ILE A 38 3.66 -21.84 -17.16
C ILE A 38 4.69 -21.24 -18.12
N LYS A 39 4.34 -21.10 -19.40
CA LYS A 39 5.15 -20.38 -20.39
C LYS A 39 4.71 -18.92 -20.45
N LEU A 40 5.58 -18.01 -20.01
CA LEU A 40 5.41 -16.57 -20.18
C LEU A 40 6.34 -16.08 -21.30
N ALA A 41 5.83 -15.21 -22.16
CA ALA A 41 6.68 -14.52 -23.13
C ALA A 41 7.65 -13.59 -22.38
N LYS A 42 8.87 -13.42 -22.91
CA LYS A 42 9.94 -12.62 -22.29
C LYS A 42 9.49 -11.20 -21.89
N ARG A 43 8.64 -10.56 -22.70
CA ARG A 43 8.04 -9.25 -22.39
C ARG A 43 7.18 -9.24 -21.13
N HIS A 44 6.46 -10.33 -20.85
CA HIS A 44 5.60 -10.45 -19.68
C HIS A 44 6.41 -10.74 -18.41
N MET A 45 7.56 -11.40 -18.54
CA MET A 45 8.51 -11.54 -17.43
C MET A 45 9.09 -10.18 -17.03
N GLY A 46 9.50 -9.35 -17.99
CA GLY A 46 9.99 -7.99 -17.71
C GLY A 46 8.94 -7.13 -16.99
N ALA A 47 7.70 -7.11 -17.50
CA ALA A 47 6.61 -6.39 -16.86
C ALA A 47 6.30 -6.93 -15.43
N LEU A 48 6.44 -8.24 -15.22
CA LEU A 48 6.24 -8.85 -13.91
C LEU A 48 7.34 -8.43 -12.93
N ASP A 49 8.59 -8.37 -13.37
CA ASP A 49 9.71 -7.90 -12.55
C ASP A 49 9.56 -6.42 -12.17
N GLU A 50 9.12 -5.58 -13.11
CA GLU A 50 8.78 -4.18 -12.83
C GLU A 50 7.67 -4.05 -11.77
N LEU A 51 6.60 -4.83 -11.89
CA LEU A 51 5.51 -4.83 -10.90
C LEU A 51 5.97 -5.33 -9.52
N ARG A 52 6.83 -6.37 -9.47
CA ARG A 52 7.44 -6.87 -8.24
C ARG A 52 8.30 -5.83 -7.55
N ALA A 53 8.98 -4.98 -8.32
CA ALA A 53 9.80 -3.89 -7.78
C ALA A 53 8.94 -2.70 -7.32
N ALA A 54 7.88 -2.35 -8.04
CA ALA A 54 7.07 -1.16 -7.79
C ALA A 54 6.04 -1.33 -6.67
N LEU A 55 5.34 -2.47 -6.60
CA LEU A 55 4.24 -2.66 -5.64
C LEU A 55 4.64 -2.50 -4.15
N PRO A 56 5.78 -3.04 -3.70
CA PRO A 56 6.24 -2.78 -2.33
C PRO A 56 6.43 -1.30 -2.04
N GLN A 57 6.91 -0.51 -3.01
CA GLN A 57 7.11 0.94 -2.88
C GLN A 57 5.78 1.66 -2.75
N VAL A 58 4.78 1.31 -3.58
CA VAL A 58 3.43 1.86 -3.50
C VAL A 58 2.81 1.59 -2.13
N ARG A 59 2.94 0.36 -1.62
CA ARG A 59 2.45 0.00 -0.28
C ARG A 59 3.14 0.81 0.82
N THR A 60 4.46 0.96 0.76
CA THR A 60 5.24 1.75 1.73
C THR A 60 4.83 3.21 1.71
N TYR A 61 4.66 3.79 0.52
CA TYR A 61 4.21 5.16 0.36
C TYR A 61 2.81 5.36 0.95
N LEU A 62 1.86 4.48 0.63
CA LEU A 62 0.50 4.55 1.18
C LEU A 62 0.51 4.48 2.71
N GLN A 63 1.32 3.59 3.28
CA GLN A 63 1.49 3.50 4.73
C GLN A 63 2.05 4.80 5.33
N ALA A 64 3.03 5.42 4.68
CA ALA A 64 3.62 6.69 5.12
C ALA A 64 2.58 7.83 5.10
N VAL A 65 1.75 7.91 4.07
CA VAL A 65 0.65 8.89 3.96
C VAL A 65 -0.33 8.74 5.12
N VAL A 66 -0.78 7.51 5.40
CA VAL A 66 -1.69 7.23 6.53
C VAL A 66 -1.07 7.61 7.86
N SER A 67 0.19 7.23 8.08
CA SER A 67 0.91 7.55 9.31
C SER A 67 1.10 9.06 9.49
N GLU A 68 1.35 9.83 8.43
CA GLU A 68 1.49 11.29 8.54
C GLU A 68 0.16 11.97 8.86
N GLN A 69 -0.95 11.53 8.26
CA GLN A 69 -2.27 12.07 8.60
C GLN A 69 -2.59 11.84 10.09
N ARG A 70 -2.31 10.64 10.62
CA ARG A 70 -2.47 10.34 12.05
C ARG A 70 -1.59 11.25 12.93
N ARG A 71 -0.32 11.44 12.57
CA ARG A 71 0.59 12.34 13.30
C ARG A 71 0.10 13.78 13.29
N ARG A 72 -0.38 14.27 12.14
CA ARG A 72 -0.95 15.62 12.01
C ARG A 72 -2.17 15.78 12.92
N GLY A 73 -3.04 14.77 13.00
CA GLY A 73 -4.16 14.75 13.93
C GLY A 73 -3.74 14.92 15.39
N ILE A 74 -2.76 14.12 15.84
CA ILE A 74 -2.23 14.19 17.21
C ILE A 74 -1.64 15.58 17.51
N ARG A 75 -0.87 16.16 16.59
CA ARG A 75 -0.28 17.51 16.79
C ARG A 75 -1.35 18.58 16.95
N LEU A 76 -2.39 18.56 16.10
CA LEU A 76 -3.48 19.52 16.17
C LEU A 76 -4.30 19.36 17.45
N PHE A 77 -4.55 18.13 17.89
CA PHE A 77 -5.25 17.86 19.14
C PHE A 77 -4.47 18.37 20.36
N ARG A 78 -3.14 18.14 20.41
CA ARG A 78 -2.28 18.68 21.48
C ARG A 78 -2.32 20.20 21.54
N ALA A 79 -2.15 20.87 20.40
CA ALA A 79 -2.22 22.33 20.34
C ALA A 79 -3.60 22.87 20.78
N PHE A 80 -4.68 22.17 20.45
CA PHE A 80 -6.01 22.52 20.93
C PHE A 80 -6.13 22.40 22.46
N VAL A 81 -5.65 21.30 23.05
CA VAL A 81 -5.67 21.10 24.51
C VAL A 81 -4.86 22.20 25.20
N GLU A 82 -3.66 22.50 24.71
CA GLU A 82 -2.78 23.55 25.26
C GLU A 82 -3.39 24.96 25.16
N ALA A 83 -4.16 25.26 24.11
CA ALA A 83 -4.80 26.56 23.92
C ALA A 83 -6.11 26.75 24.72
N ASN A 84 -6.68 25.68 25.26
CA ASN A 84 -7.95 25.69 26.02
C ASN A 84 -7.74 25.28 27.49
N GLN A 85 -6.49 25.31 27.96
CA GLN A 85 -6.09 25.24 29.37
C GLN A 85 -5.77 26.64 29.89
#